data_AF-A0A1H3NQY7-F1
#
_entry.id   AF-A0A1H3NQY7-F1
#
_cell.length_a   1.000
_cell.length_b   1.000
_cell.length_c   1.000
_cell.angle_alpha   90.00
_cell.angle_beta   90.00
_cell.angle_gamma   90.00
#
_symmetry.space_group_name_H-M   'P 1'
#
loop_
_entity.id
_entity.type
_entity.pdbx_description
1 polymer ?
#
loop_
_entity_poly.entity_id
_entity_poly.type
_entity_poly.pdbx_seq_one_letter_code
_entity_poly.pdbx_strand_id
1 'polypeptide(L)'
;MQLERKDEAVFLLLFLAALFVLFYQVEGLPDHPYFMTATFLLALSIGIFFIYLPRMTKTWFQRLVVVNIAVILFIPIVEGQKWLWFSVLYYLLLSFLFIARAIFLQRKRNRGKQ
;
A
#
# COMPACT_ATOMS: atom_id res chain seq x y z
N MET A 1 11.43 -6.18 22.98
CA MET A 1 10.46 -5.26 22.32
C MET A 1 11.13 -4.21 21.41
N GLN A 2 12.36 -3.74 21.67
CA GLN A 2 13.04 -2.80 20.75
C GLN A 2 13.65 -3.45 19.50
N LEU A 3 14.05 -4.73 19.56
CA LEU A 3 14.62 -5.47 18.42
C LEU A 3 13.65 -5.56 17.23
N GLU A 4 12.38 -5.94 17.47
CA GLU A 4 11.37 -6.02 16.40
C GLU A 4 11.16 -4.69 15.65
N ARG A 5 11.26 -3.54 16.33
CA ARG A 5 11.11 -2.23 15.66
C ARG A 5 12.31 -1.91 14.76
N LYS A 6 13.50 -2.38 15.11
CA LYS A 6 14.70 -2.20 14.27
C LYS A 6 14.57 -3.04 13.01
N ASP A 7 14.10 -4.28 13.13
CA ASP A 7 13.91 -5.16 11.99
C ASP A 7 12.81 -4.63 11.05
N GLU A 8 11.66 -4.19 11.59
CA GLU A 8 10.58 -3.54 10.83
C GLU A 8 11.09 -2.31 10.04
N ALA A 9 11.94 -1.49 10.66
CA ALA A 9 12.55 -0.33 10.01
C ALA A 9 13.54 -0.71 8.91
N VAL A 10 14.36 -1.74 9.12
CA VAL A 10 15.29 -2.25 8.11
C VAL A 10 14.53 -2.79 6.90
N PHE A 11 13.48 -3.59 7.11
CA PHE A 11 12.64 -4.08 6.01
C PHE A 11 11.95 -2.95 5.26
N LEU A 12 11.45 -1.93 5.97
CA LEU A 12 10.85 -0.75 5.33
C LEU A 12 11.87 0.02 4.49
N LEU A 13 13.10 0.21 4.99
CA LEU A 13 14.17 0.87 4.24
C LEU A 13 14.59 0.07 3.00
N LEU A 14 14.74 -1.25 3.12
CA LEU A 14 15.05 -2.12 1.98
C LEU A 14 13.92 -2.08 0.94
N PHE A 15 12.67 -2.08 1.39
CA PHE A 15 11.52 -1.97 0.51
C PHE A 15 11.47 -0.60 -0.21
N LEU A 16 11.73 0.49 0.51
CA LEU A 16 11.83 1.83 -0.08
C LEU A 16 12.97 1.93 -1.10
N ALA A 17 14.13 1.34 -0.81
CA ALA A 17 15.25 1.30 -1.74
C ALA A 17 14.90 0.50 -3.00
N ALA A 18 14.28 -0.66 -2.85
CA ALA A 18 13.82 -1.48 -3.97
C ALA A 18 12.79 -0.72 -4.83
N LEU A 19 11.83 -0.03 -4.20
CA LEU A 19 10.89 0.83 -4.92
C LEU A 19 11.62 1.92 -5.68
N PHE A 20 12.52 2.66 -5.03
CA PHE A 20 13.25 3.75 -5.67
C PHE A 20 14.01 3.30 -6.93
N VAL A 21 14.73 2.17 -6.84
CA VAL A 21 15.43 1.58 -7.99
C VAL A 21 14.45 1.22 -9.10
N LEU A 22 13.32 0.61 -8.76
CA LEU A 22 12.32 0.21 -9.74
C LEU A 22 11.74 1.41 -10.48
N PHE A 23 11.45 2.51 -9.77
CA PHE A 23 10.97 3.75 -10.39
C PHE A 23 12.03 4.45 -11.24
N TYR A 24 13.30 4.44 -10.82
CA TYR A 24 14.39 5.08 -11.55
C TYR A 24 14.69 4.40 -12.90
N GLN A 25 14.44 3.09 -13.01
CA GLN A 25 14.74 2.33 -14.23
C GLN A 25 13.65 2.38 -15.30
N VAL A 26 12.45 2.89 -15.01
CA VAL A 26 11.36 2.87 -15.97
C VAL A 26 11.38 4.14 -16.83
N GLU A 27 11.64 3.94 -18.13
CA GLU A 27 11.58 5.00 -19.14
C GLU A 27 10.15 5.54 -19.33
N GLY A 28 10.02 6.85 -19.55
CA GLY A 28 8.72 7.52 -19.78
C GLY A 28 7.87 7.75 -18.53
N LEU A 29 8.28 7.24 -17.36
CA LEU A 29 7.61 7.52 -16.10
C LEU A 29 7.74 8.97 -15.59
N PRO A 30 8.87 9.68 -15.82
CA PRO A 30 9.01 11.10 -15.42
C PRO A 30 7.97 12.04 -16.03
N ASP A 31 7.38 11.67 -17.19
CA ASP A 31 6.32 12.45 -17.85
C ASP A 31 4.95 12.30 -17.18
N HIS A 32 4.82 11.36 -16.25
CA HIS A 32 3.58 11.03 -15.52
C HIS A 32 3.79 11.10 -14.00
N PRO A 33 4.09 12.30 -13.45
CA PRO A 33 4.50 12.46 -12.06
C PRO A 33 3.39 12.14 -11.05
N TYR A 34 2.12 12.32 -11.42
CA TYR A 34 1.01 12.00 -10.53
C TYR A 34 0.80 10.48 -10.45
N PHE A 35 0.85 9.80 -11.60
CA PHE A 35 0.84 8.34 -11.65
C PHE A 35 1.99 7.74 -10.83
N MET A 36 3.21 8.26 -11.01
CA MET A 36 4.37 7.84 -10.24
C MET A 36 4.15 7.96 -8.73
N THR A 37 3.66 9.13 -8.29
CA THR A 37 3.37 9.41 -6.88
C THR A 37 2.30 8.47 -6.32
N ALA A 38 1.21 8.26 -7.06
CA ALA A 38 0.13 7.37 -6.65
C ALA A 38 0.60 5.92 -6.53
N THR A 39 1.40 5.45 -7.49
CA THR A 39 1.99 4.11 -7.50
C THR A 39 2.92 3.92 -6.30
N PHE A 40 3.80 4.89 -6.05
CA PHE A 40 4.74 4.84 -4.94
C PHE A 40 4.01 4.83 -3.59
N LEU A 41 3.00 5.69 -3.42
CA LEU A 41 2.20 5.76 -2.21
C LEU A 41 1.43 4.46 -1.95
N LEU A 42 0.86 3.85 -3.00
CA LEU A 42 0.17 2.57 -2.91
C LEU A 42 1.13 1.45 -2.52
N ALA A 43 2.27 1.35 -3.18
CA ALA A 43 3.28 0.34 -2.88
C ALA A 43 3.79 0.48 -1.44
N LEU A 44 4.11 1.72 -1.01
CA LEU A 44 4.48 2.03 0.37
C LEU A 44 3.39 1.61 1.37
N SER A 45 2.14 1.92 1.05
CA SER A 45 0.99 1.56 1.90
C SER A 45 0.82 0.04 2.01
N ILE A 46 1.03 -0.71 0.92
CA ILE A 46 1.03 -2.18 0.93
C ILE A 46 2.18 -2.72 1.79
N GLY A 47 3.39 -2.17 1.63
CA GLY A 47 4.54 -2.55 2.45
C GLY A 47 4.28 -2.33 3.94
N ILE A 48 3.84 -1.13 4.31
CA ILE A 48 3.45 -0.78 5.69
C ILE A 48 2.35 -1.71 6.21
N PHE A 49 1.35 -2.02 5.39
CA PHE A 49 0.27 -2.93 5.76
C PHE A 49 0.80 -4.28 6.19
N PHE A 50 1.72 -4.90 5.43
CA PHE A 50 2.27 -6.21 5.76
C PHE A 50 3.21 -6.17 6.96
N ILE A 51 4.10 -5.17 7.02
CA ILE A 51 5.04 -5.02 8.14
C ILE A 51 4.29 -4.84 9.46
N TYR A 52 3.26 -4.00 9.48
CA TYR A 52 2.54 -3.64 10.71
C TYR A 52 1.22 -4.40 10.90
N LEU A 53 0.89 -5.39 10.06
CA LEU A 53 -0.38 -6.14 10.11
C LEU A 53 -0.76 -6.61 11.53
N PRO A 54 0.15 -7.17 12.35
CA PRO A 54 -0.21 -7.68 13.68
C PRO A 54 -0.61 -6.58 14.67
N ARG A 55 -0.09 -5.37 14.46
CA ARG A 55 -0.24 -4.19 15.36
C ARG A 55 -1.21 -3.15 14.80
N MET A 56 -1.67 -3.32 13.57
CA MET A 56 -2.45 -2.30 12.87
C MET A 56 -3.87 -2.18 13.43
N THR A 57 -4.19 -0.99 13.95
CA THR A 57 -5.54 -0.68 14.45
C THR A 57 -6.53 -0.46 13.31
N LYS A 58 -7.84 -0.56 13.60
CA LYS A 58 -8.90 -0.31 12.60
C LYS A 58 -8.81 1.11 12.03
N THR A 59 -8.60 2.11 12.88
CA THR A 59 -8.49 3.52 12.48
C THR A 59 -7.31 3.75 11.56
N TRP A 60 -6.15 3.12 11.85
CA TRP A 60 -4.97 3.25 11.02
C TRP A 60 -5.16 2.63 9.64
N PHE A 61 -5.76 1.44 9.59
CA PHE A 61 -6.12 0.80 8.32
C PHE A 61 -7.11 1.64 7.50
N GLN A 62 -8.14 2.20 8.12
CA GLN A 62 -9.10 3.07 7.44
C GLN A 62 -8.43 4.32 6.87
N ARG A 63 -7.54 4.97 7.62
CA ARG A 63 -6.78 6.14 7.12
C ARG A 63 -5.91 5.77 5.93
N LEU A 64 -5.19 4.65 6.01
CA LEU A 64 -4.37 4.13 4.91
C LEU A 64 -5.21 3.92 3.64
N VAL A 65 -6.35 3.22 3.76
CA VAL A 65 -7.25 2.99 2.63
C VAL A 65 -7.80 4.29 2.06
N VAL A 66 -8.32 5.19 2.90
CA VAL A 66 -8.96 6.44 2.45
C VAL A 66 -7.96 7.33 1.72
N VAL A 67 -6.73 7.45 2.22
CA VAL A 67 -5.66 8.21 1.55
C VAL A 67 -5.36 7.62 0.18
N ASN A 68 -5.23 6.30 0.07
CA ASN A 68 -4.98 5.67 -1.23
C ASN A 68 -6.16 5.84 -2.18
N ILE A 69 -7.40 5.61 -1.72
CA ILE A 69 -8.60 5.83 -2.55
C ILE A 69 -8.64 7.26 -3.09
N ALA A 70 -8.41 8.26 -2.23
CA ALA A 70 -8.41 9.66 -2.65
C ALA A 70 -7.38 9.91 -3.75
N VAL A 71 -6.14 9.44 -3.58
CA VAL A 71 -5.08 9.63 -4.58
C VAL A 71 -5.37 8.86 -5.88
N ILE A 72 -5.85 7.62 -5.79
CA ILE A 72 -6.19 6.81 -6.96
C ILE A 72 -7.31 7.47 -7.78
N LEU A 73 -8.31 8.07 -7.12
CA LEU A 73 -9.44 8.71 -7.78
C LEU A 73 -9.02 9.86 -8.71
N PHE A 74 -7.94 10.56 -8.37
CA PHE A 74 -7.45 11.69 -9.14
C PHE A 74 -6.55 11.30 -10.32
N ILE A 75 -6.06 10.05 -10.40
CA ILE A 75 -5.21 9.59 -11.51
C ILE A 75 -5.84 9.89 -12.89
N PRO A 76 -7.07 9.45 -13.21
CA PRO A 76 -7.64 9.67 -14.54
C PRO A 76 -8.03 11.14 -14.79
N ILE A 77 -8.17 11.92 -13.71
CA ILE A 77 -8.49 13.35 -13.78
C ILE A 77 -7.23 14.15 -14.16
N VAL A 78 -6.08 13.81 -13.59
CA VAL A 78 -4.82 14.53 -13.78
C VAL A 78 -4.06 14.03 -15.00
N GLU A 79 -3.91 12.71 -15.14
CA GLU A 79 -3.10 12.08 -16.20
C GLU A 79 -3.91 11.76 -17.47
N GLY A 80 -5.24 11.86 -17.37
CA GLY A 80 -6.20 11.64 -18.46
C GLY A 80 -6.90 10.27 -18.43
N GLN A 81 -8.00 10.18 -19.17
CA GLN A 81 -8.93 9.04 -19.14
C GLN A 81 -8.28 7.68 -19.51
N LYS A 82 -7.19 7.68 -20.29
CA LYS A 82 -6.44 6.46 -20.63
C LYS A 82 -5.92 5.71 -19.39
N TRP A 83 -5.76 6.40 -18.26
CA TRP A 83 -5.26 5.84 -17.00
C TRP A 83 -6.35 5.25 -16.09
N LEU A 84 -7.61 5.25 -16.52
CA LEU A 84 -8.72 4.69 -15.76
C LEU A 84 -8.46 3.22 -15.39
N TRP A 85 -7.87 2.43 -16.30
CA TRP A 85 -7.55 1.02 -16.07
C TRP A 85 -6.57 0.80 -14.92
N PHE A 86 -5.56 1.67 -14.77
CA PHE A 86 -4.64 1.61 -13.63
C PHE A 86 -5.34 1.93 -12.31
N SER A 87 -6.29 2.86 -12.35
CA SER A 87 -7.09 3.19 -11.16
C SER A 87 -7.93 2.00 -10.70
N VAL A 88 -8.58 1.31 -11.65
CA VAL A 88 -9.32 0.07 -11.39
C VAL A 88 -8.41 -1.00 -10.80
N LEU A 89 -7.21 -1.20 -11.36
CA LEU A 89 -6.22 -2.13 -10.84
C LEU A 89 -5.83 -1.78 -9.38
N TYR A 90 -5.65 -0.51 -9.07
CA TYR A 90 -5.28 -0.08 -7.71
C TYR A 90 -6.41 -0.26 -6.71
N TYR A 91 -7.66 -0.01 -7.10
CA TYR A 91 -8.82 -0.34 -6.27
C TYR A 91 -8.93 -1.85 -6.02
N LEU A 92 -8.63 -2.68 -7.04
CA LEU A 92 -8.60 -4.12 -6.88
C LEU A 92 -7.54 -4.55 -5.85
N LEU A 93 -6.32 -3.99 -5.93
CA LEU A 93 -5.27 -4.23 -4.94
C LEU A 93 -5.69 -3.83 -3.52
N LEU A 94 -6.32 -2.66 -3.36
CA LEU A 94 -6.85 -2.24 -2.05
C LEU A 94 -7.91 -3.20 -1.52
N SER A 95 -8.76 -3.76 -2.38
CA SER A 95 -9.78 -4.73 -1.96
C SER A 95 -9.15 -6.02 -1.42
N PHE A 96 -8.02 -6.47 -1.98
CA PHE A 96 -7.26 -7.58 -1.42
C PHE A 96 -6.71 -7.28 -0.02
N LEU A 97 -6.32 -6.04 0.28
CA LEU A 97 -5.88 -5.66 1.64
C LEU A 97 -7.03 -5.78 2.65
N PHE A 98 -8.26 -5.43 2.26
CA PHE A 98 -9.45 -5.64 3.10
C PHE A 98 -9.66 -7.11 3.41
N ILE A 99 -9.60 -7.96 2.38
CA ILE A 99 -9.77 -9.41 2.51
C ILE A 99 -8.67 -9.99 3.41
N ALA A 100 -7.41 -9.63 3.17
CA ALA A 100 -6.27 -10.09 3.98
C ALA A 100 -6.43 -9.72 5.47
N ARG A 101 -6.84 -8.48 5.76
CA ARG A 101 -7.11 -8.04 7.13
C ARG A 101 -8.28 -8.80 7.77
N ALA A 102 -9.35 -9.04 7.02
CA ALA A 102 -10.50 -9.79 7.51
C ALA A 102 -10.11 -11.24 7.88
N ILE A 103 -9.37 -11.91 7.00
CA ILE A 103 -8.84 -13.26 7.24
C ILE A 103 -7.92 -13.29 8.47
N PHE A 104 -7.02 -12.30 8.60
CA PHE A 104 -6.12 -12.20 9.75
C PHE A 104 -6.88 -12.06 11.07
N LEU A 105 -7.89 -11.19 11.12
CA LEU A 105 -8.72 -10.99 12.32
C LEU A 105 -9.55 -12.23 12.68
N GLN A 106 -10.12 -12.92 11.67
CA GLN A 106 -10.83 -14.18 11.88
C GLN A 106 -9.92 -15.25 12.51
N ARG A 107 -8.71 -15.43 11.96
CA ARG A 107 -7.73 -16.39 12.50
C ARG A 107 -7.31 -16.04 13.94
N LYS A 108 -7.07 -14.76 14.22
CA LYS A 108 -6.72 -14.29 15.57
C LYS A 108 -7.82 -14.57 16.59
N ARG A 109 -9.10 -14.36 16.21
CA ARG A 109 -10.26 -14.66 17.05
C ARG A 109 -10.39 -16.16 17.34
N ASN A 110 -10.11 -17.03 16.37
CA ASN A 110 -10.22 -18.49 16.54
C ASN A 110 -9.14 -19.03 17.49
N ARG A 111 -7.93 -18.48 17.47
CA ARG A 111 -6.83 -18.88 18.38
C ARG A 111 -7.06 -18.49 19.85
N GLY A 112 -7.86 -17.45 20.12
CA GLY A 112 -8.16 -17.02 21.49
C GLY A 112 -9.30 -17.79 22.16
N LYS A 113 -9.91 -18.76 21.48
CA LYS A 113 -11.00 -19.60 21.99
C LYS A 113 -10.57 -21.04 22.33
N GLN A 114 -9.32 -21.39 22.04
CA GLN A 114 -8.68 -22.65 22.41
C GLN A 114 -7.82 -22.42 23.65
#